data_AF-A0A929JUQ1-F1
#
_entry.id   AF-A0A929JUQ1-F1
#
_cell.length_a   1.000
_cell.length_b   1.000
_cell.length_c   1.000
_cell.angle_alpha   90.00
_cell.angle_beta   90.00
_cell.angle_gamma   90.00
#
_symmetry.space_group_name_H-M   'P 1'
#
loop_
_entity.id
_entity.type
_entity.pdbx_description
1 polymer ?
#
loop_
_entity_poly.entity_id
_entity_poly.type
_entity_poly.pdbx_seq_one_letter_code
_entity_poly.pdbx_strand_id
1 'polypeptide(L)'
;MSNFNNGKPYHGSDQISAGGLEGATGETDYFYFFCPKCPDREIMRILEYGEHAKEAVNEYNAHCKSKAKYGFTLVFKLYCEKCGHSDFVKLSNTGWQGGKHSEVLKRT
;
A
#
# COMPACT_ATOMS: atom_id res chain seq x y z
N MET A 1 21.93 0.10 -5.01
CA MET A 1 20.55 0.05 -4.48
C MET A 1 20.52 0.91 -3.23
N SER A 2 19.74 1.99 -3.22
CA SER A 2 19.49 2.73 -1.96
C SER A 2 18.66 1.83 -1.04
N ASN A 3 19.06 1.72 0.22
CA ASN A 3 18.22 1.06 1.22
C ASN A 3 16.98 1.93 1.41
N PHE A 4 15.79 1.38 1.13
CA PHE A 4 14.52 2.07 1.36
C PHE A 4 14.48 2.65 2.78
N ASN A 5 13.99 3.89 2.92
CA ASN A 5 13.90 4.60 4.20
C ASN A 5 15.27 4.68 4.92
N ASN A 6 16.36 4.80 4.16
CA ASN A 6 17.73 4.77 4.67
C ASN A 6 18.04 3.52 5.52
N GLY A 7 17.40 2.39 5.22
CA GLY A 7 17.52 1.14 5.99
C GLY A 7 16.84 1.16 7.35
N LYS A 8 16.06 2.20 7.68
CA LYS A 8 15.30 2.27 8.93
C LYS A 8 14.02 1.43 8.83
N PRO A 9 13.52 0.88 9.96
CA PRO A 9 12.22 0.22 10.00
C PRO A 9 11.12 1.13 9.48
N TYR A 10 10.09 0.53 8.88
CA TYR A 10 8.94 1.23 8.37
C TYR A 10 7.69 0.38 8.60
N HIS A 11 6.60 1.04 8.92
CA HIS A 11 5.28 0.45 9.10
C HIS A 11 4.27 1.57 8.89
N GLY A 12 3.11 1.23 8.30
CA GLY A 12 2.03 2.19 8.19
C GLY A 12 1.45 2.46 9.58
N SER A 13 1.14 3.71 9.90
CA SER A 13 0.48 4.03 11.18
C SER A 13 -0.96 3.49 11.23
N ASP A 14 -1.63 3.69 12.37
CA ASP A 14 -3.07 3.41 12.51
C ASP A 14 -3.93 4.23 11.54
N GLN A 15 -3.42 5.36 11.04
CA GLN A 15 -4.10 6.19 10.05
C GLN A 15 -4.04 5.59 8.64
N ILE A 16 -3.12 4.65 8.42
CA ILE A 16 -2.99 3.91 7.16
C ILE A 16 -3.59 2.51 7.27
N SER A 17 -3.39 1.88 8.42
CA SER A 17 -3.80 0.52 8.70
C SER A 17 -5.32 0.40 8.87
N ALA A 18 -5.83 -0.83 8.82
CA ALA A 18 -7.24 -1.15 9.08
C ALA A 18 -8.25 -0.31 8.25
N GLY A 19 -7.89 0.02 7.00
CA GLY A 19 -8.75 0.79 6.09
C GLY A 19 -8.70 2.30 6.29
N GLY A 20 -7.76 2.82 7.09
CA GLY A 20 -7.61 4.26 7.30
C GLY A 20 -7.11 5.01 6.07
N LEU A 21 -6.31 4.36 5.21
CA LEU A 21 -5.88 4.95 3.93
C LEU A 21 -6.83 4.56 2.80
N GLU A 22 -7.37 5.58 2.15
CA GLU A 22 -8.18 5.45 0.93
C GLU A 22 -7.42 5.95 -0.29
N GLY A 23 -7.92 5.62 -1.48
CA GLY A 23 -7.40 6.11 -2.75
C GLY A 23 -8.32 5.75 -3.91
N ALA A 24 -8.08 6.36 -5.06
CA ALA A 24 -8.81 6.09 -6.29
C ALA A 24 -7.97 6.42 -7.52
N THR A 25 -8.38 5.92 -8.68
CA THR A 25 -7.89 6.39 -9.97
C THR A 25 -8.58 7.69 -10.37
N GLY A 26 -7.88 8.54 -11.12
CA GLY A 26 -8.44 9.76 -11.71
C GLY A 26 -9.11 9.52 -13.06
N GLU A 27 -9.09 10.54 -13.93
CA GLU A 27 -9.48 10.40 -15.35
C GLU A 27 -8.53 9.50 -16.15
N THR A 28 -7.33 9.25 -15.62
CA THR A 28 -6.34 8.31 -16.15
C THR A 28 -6.24 7.06 -15.27
N ASP A 29 -5.29 6.18 -15.58
CA ASP A 29 -5.01 4.94 -14.86
C ASP A 29 -4.09 5.09 -13.63
N TYR A 30 -3.70 6.33 -13.28
CA TYR A 30 -2.90 6.58 -12.08
C TYR A 30 -3.74 6.45 -10.81
N PHE A 31 -3.29 5.61 -9.89
CA PHE A 31 -3.88 5.51 -8.55
C PHE A 31 -3.31 6.59 -7.63
N TYR A 32 -4.19 7.32 -6.95
CA TYR A 32 -3.85 8.36 -6.00
C TYR A 32 -4.21 7.93 -4.59
N PHE A 33 -3.29 8.14 -3.65
CA PHE A 33 -3.54 7.98 -2.22
C PHE A 33 -4.09 9.29 -1.65
N PHE A 34 -5.14 9.21 -0.84
CA PHE A 34 -5.75 10.38 -0.20
C PHE A 34 -5.26 10.53 1.23
N CYS A 35 -4.90 11.76 1.61
CA CYS A 35 -4.42 12.06 2.95
C CYS A 35 -5.54 11.85 3.98
N PRO A 36 -5.38 10.93 4.96
CA PRO A 36 -6.42 10.63 5.96
C PRO A 36 -6.65 11.78 6.96
N LYS A 37 -5.77 12.79 6.98
CA LYS A 37 -5.89 13.96 7.88
C LYS A 37 -6.57 15.16 7.22
N CYS A 38 -6.65 15.20 5.89
CA CYS A 38 -7.21 16.35 5.19
C CYS A 38 -8.69 16.10 4.86
N PRO A 39 -9.60 17.02 5.21
CA PRO A 39 -11.03 16.85 4.92
C PRO A 39 -11.30 16.75 3.41
N ASP A 40 -10.47 17.43 2.60
CA ASP A 40 -10.61 17.48 1.15
C ASP A 40 -9.90 16.33 0.41
N ARG A 41 -9.46 15.28 1.13
CA ARG A 41 -8.80 14.10 0.55
C ARG A 41 -7.61 14.44 -0.35
N GLU A 42 -6.77 15.37 0.11
CA GLU A 42 -5.57 15.80 -0.61
C GLU A 42 -4.71 14.63 -1.09
N ILE A 43 -4.27 14.71 -2.34
CA ILE A 43 -3.42 13.67 -2.94
C ILE A 43 -2.06 13.66 -2.22
N MET A 44 -1.65 12.48 -1.76
CA MET A 44 -0.33 12.27 -1.19
C MET A 44 0.69 11.95 -2.29
N ARG A 45 1.89 12.52 -2.15
CA ARG A 45 3.05 12.19 -2.98
C ARG A 45 3.70 10.90 -2.52
N ILE A 46 4.18 10.10 -3.46
CA ILE A 46 5.15 9.02 -3.19
C ILE A 46 6.55 9.65 -3.24
N LEU A 47 7.26 9.68 -2.12
CA LEU A 47 8.61 10.26 -2.03
C LEU A 47 9.71 9.22 -2.28
N GLU A 48 9.45 7.97 -1.91
CA GLU A 48 10.41 6.88 -2.00
C GLU A 48 9.65 5.56 -2.15
N TYR A 49 10.26 4.58 -2.82
CA TYR A 49 9.74 3.22 -2.86
C TYR A 49 10.85 2.19 -2.66
N GLY A 50 10.46 0.99 -2.22
CA GLY A 50 11.35 -0.15 -2.06
C GLY A 50 10.66 -1.47 -2.41
N GLU A 51 11.38 -2.37 -3.08
CA GLU A 51 10.99 -3.77 -3.25
C GLU A 51 11.45 -4.57 -2.03
N HIS A 52 10.50 -5.04 -1.23
CA HIS A 52 10.77 -5.69 0.06
C HIS A 52 10.65 -7.20 0.04
N ALA A 53 9.83 -7.72 -0.86
CA ALA A 53 9.77 -9.14 -1.12
C ALA A 53 9.68 -9.33 -2.64
N LYS A 54 10.41 -10.33 -3.12
CA LYS A 54 10.30 -10.86 -4.48
C LYS A 54 10.43 -12.37 -4.40
N GLU A 55 9.33 -13.05 -4.65
CA GLU A 55 9.23 -14.50 -4.52
C GLU A 55 9.06 -15.12 -5.89
N ALA A 56 9.79 -16.19 -6.17
CA ALA A 56 9.74 -16.87 -7.46
C ALA A 56 8.34 -17.43 -7.78
N VAL A 57 7.55 -17.74 -6.75
CA VAL A 57 6.18 -18.24 -6.86
C VAL A 57 5.30 -17.42 -5.92
N ASN A 58 4.08 -17.12 -6.35
CA ASN A 58 3.08 -16.50 -5.49
C ASN A 58 2.30 -17.58 -4.73
N GLU A 59 2.32 -17.54 -3.40
CA GLU A 59 1.65 -18.54 -2.55
C GLU A 59 0.12 -18.60 -2.78
N TYR A 60 -0.51 -17.48 -3.13
CA TYR A 60 -1.95 -17.42 -3.42
C TYR A 60 -2.34 -18.10 -4.73
N ASN A 61 -1.37 -18.50 -5.55
CA ASN A 61 -1.66 -19.32 -6.73
C ASN A 61 -2.39 -20.61 -6.37
N ALA A 62 -2.24 -21.18 -5.18
CA ALA A 62 -2.99 -22.36 -4.77
C ALA A 62 -4.50 -22.07 -4.61
N HIS A 63 -4.87 -20.83 -4.27
CA HIS A 63 -6.23 -20.41 -3.89
C HIS A 63 -6.97 -19.66 -5.01
N CYS A 64 -6.24 -19.11 -5.98
CA CYS A 64 -6.81 -18.30 -7.06
C CYS A 64 -6.92 -19.08 -8.39
N LYS A 65 -7.97 -18.80 -9.18
CA LYS A 65 -8.12 -19.35 -10.54
C LYS A 65 -7.03 -18.81 -11.47
N SER A 66 -6.88 -17.49 -11.50
CA SER A 66 -5.79 -16.80 -12.19
C SER A 66 -4.50 -16.92 -11.39
N LYS A 67 -3.37 -17.16 -12.07
CA LYS A 67 -2.06 -17.32 -11.42
C LYS A 67 -1.20 -16.08 -11.61
N ALA A 68 -0.60 -15.59 -10.54
CA ALA A 68 0.45 -14.58 -10.59
C ALA A 68 1.79 -15.25 -10.89
N LYS A 69 2.61 -14.62 -11.74
CA LYS A 69 3.92 -15.15 -12.12
C LYS A 69 4.92 -15.19 -10.97
N TYR A 70 4.83 -14.22 -10.04
CA TYR A 70 5.71 -14.07 -8.88
C TYR A 70 4.98 -13.36 -7.73
N GLY A 71 5.47 -13.55 -6.51
CA GLY A 71 5.05 -12.81 -5.33
C GLY A 71 5.89 -11.53 -5.16
N PHE A 72 5.27 -10.44 -4.70
CA PHE A 72 5.98 -9.21 -4.40
C PHE A 72 5.36 -8.42 -3.25
N THR A 73 6.19 -7.61 -2.61
CA THR A 73 5.74 -6.51 -1.73
C THR A 73 6.55 -5.26 -2.07
N LEU A 74 5.84 -4.23 -2.54
CA LEU A 74 6.37 -2.88 -2.69
C LEU A 74 5.95 -2.05 -1.48
N VAL A 75 6.83 -1.14 -1.07
CA VAL A 75 6.57 -0.22 0.02
C VAL A 75 6.79 1.19 -0.49
N PHE A 76 5.86 2.08 -0.18
CA PHE A 76 5.92 3.49 -0.56
C PHE A 76 5.96 4.36 0.69
N LYS A 77 6.83 5.37 0.68
CA LYS A 77 6.78 6.49 1.62
C LYS A 77 5.86 7.56 1.05
N LEU A 78 4.75 7.82 1.74
CA LEU A 78 3.78 8.84 1.38
C LEU A 78 4.06 10.16 2.11
N TYR A 79 3.69 11.27 1.48
CA TYR A 79 3.75 12.61 2.06
C TYR A 79 2.63 13.51 1.54
N CYS A 80 1.92 14.17 2.44
CA CYS A 80 0.94 15.20 2.10
C CYS A 80 1.57 16.60 2.17
N GLU A 81 1.59 17.31 1.04
CA GLU A 81 2.13 18.68 0.97
C GLU A 81 1.33 19.70 1.79
N LYS A 82 0.01 19.50 1.94
CA LYS A 82 -0.86 20.45 2.67
C LYS A 82 -0.64 20.44 4.17
N CYS A 83 -0.55 19.26 4.79
CA CYS A 83 -0.51 19.12 6.25
C CYS A 83 0.77 18.48 6.79
N GLY A 84 1.75 18.15 5.93
CA GLY A 84 3.02 17.55 6.31
C GLY A 84 2.94 16.12 6.83
N HIS A 85 1.80 15.44 6.69
CA HIS A 85 1.66 14.06 7.13
C HIS A 85 2.52 13.13 6.25
N SER A 86 3.42 12.38 6.88
CA SER A 86 4.21 11.33 6.23
C SER A 86 3.92 9.98 6.84
N ASP A 87 3.82 8.96 5.99
CA ASP A 87 3.53 7.60 6.41
C ASP A 87 4.00 6.57 5.38
N PHE A 88 3.76 5.28 5.62
CA PHE A 88 4.14 4.19 4.75
C PHE A 88 2.96 3.31 4.36
N VAL A 89 2.87 2.92 3.10
CA VAL A 89 1.89 1.95 2.61
C VAL A 89 2.59 0.79 1.90
N LYS A 90 2.01 -0.40 1.98
CA LYS A 90 2.50 -1.60 1.29
C LYS A 90 1.52 -1.99 0.19
N LEU A 91 2.03 -2.23 -1.01
CA LEU A 91 1.30 -2.86 -2.10
C LEU A 91 1.88 -4.25 -2.31
N SER A 92 1.07 -5.29 -2.14
CA SER A 92 1.53 -6.67 -2.19
C SER A 92 0.49 -7.56 -2.87
N ASN A 93 0.97 -8.54 -3.62
CA ASN A 93 0.14 -9.64 -4.11
C ASN A 93 0.35 -10.94 -3.30
N THR A 94 1.09 -10.88 -2.19
CA THR A 94 1.25 -11.96 -1.19
C THR A 94 0.39 -11.73 0.06
N GLY A 95 -0.32 -10.60 0.16
CA GLY A 95 -1.41 -10.40 1.13
C GLY A 95 -2.73 -11.03 0.66
N TRP A 96 -3.83 -10.86 1.43
CA TRP A 96 -5.16 -11.38 1.06
C TRP A 96 -5.58 -10.96 -0.36
N GLN A 97 -5.90 -11.93 -1.23
CA GLN A 97 -6.31 -11.73 -2.63
C GLN A 97 -7.73 -12.25 -2.94
N GLY A 98 -8.41 -12.87 -1.97
CA GLY A 98 -9.51 -13.81 -2.25
C GLY A 98 -10.93 -13.31 -2.00
N GLY A 99 -11.14 -12.07 -1.54
CA GLY A 99 -12.45 -11.70 -1.00
C GLY A 99 -12.73 -10.21 -0.84
N LYS A 100 -13.72 -9.88 -0.01
CA LYS A 100 -14.22 -8.51 0.19
C LYS A 100 -13.29 -7.73 1.12
N HIS A 101 -13.17 -6.42 0.89
CA HIS A 101 -12.39 -5.54 1.79
C HIS A 101 -12.87 -5.65 3.25
N SER A 102 -14.18 -5.79 3.46
CA SER A 102 -14.76 -5.98 4.80
C SER A 102 -14.26 -7.22 5.55
N GLU A 103 -13.73 -8.24 4.87
CA GLU A 103 -13.22 -9.46 5.49
C GLU A 103 -11.81 -9.26 6.08
N VAL A 104 -11.09 -8.25 5.60
CA VAL A 104 -9.74 -7.89 6.08
C VAL A 104 -9.76 -6.75 7.10
N LEU A 105 -10.85 -5.97 7.13
CA LEU A 105 -11.13 -5.00 8.17
C LEU A 105 -11.57 -5.76 9.44
N LYS A 106 -10.63 -6.05 10.35
CA LYS A 106 -10.97 -6.56 11.68
C LYS A 106 -11.82 -5.52 12.43
N ARG A 107 -13.15 -5.60 12.30
CA ARG A 107 -14.07 -5.00 13.25
C ARG A 107 -14.02 -5.84 14.54
N THR A 108 -13.21 -5.40 15.49
CA THR A 108 -13.52 -5.58 16.92
C THR A 108 -14.15 -4.30 17.43
#